data_AF-D6ZEJ3-F1
#
_entry.id   AF-D6ZEJ3-F1
#
_cell.length_a   1.000
_cell.length_b   1.000
_cell.length_c   1.000
_cell.angle_alpha   90.00
_cell.angle_beta   90.00
_cell.angle_gamma   90.00
#
_symmetry.space_group_name_H-M   'P 1'
#
loop_
_entity.id
_entity.type
_entity.pdbx_description
1 polymer ?
#
loop_
_entity_poly.entity_id
_entity_poly.type
_entity_poly.pdbx_seq_one_letter_code
_entity_poly.pdbx_strand_id
1 'polypeptide(L)'
;MALHRGQWRGYQDVGPAVKRFDYMDRMGEEEADQHAAARQRAEAARRSLPPIAPDQVVEMGGSRFAVYSGEKAVQMRQREALVKQARDGARR
;
A
#
# COMPACT_ATOMS: atom_id res chain seq x y z
N MET A 1 -47.10 14.62 -54.08
CA MET A 1 -46.84 13.33 -53.40
C MET A 1 -45.54 13.48 -52.62
N ALA A 2 -45.62 13.31 -51.31
CA ALA A 2 -44.60 13.73 -50.35
C ALA A 2 -43.40 12.78 -50.34
N LEU A 3 -42.21 13.36 -50.45
CA LEU A 3 -40.92 12.68 -50.27
C LEU A 3 -40.75 12.34 -48.78
N HIS A 4 -41.01 11.09 -48.40
CA HIS A 4 -40.59 10.58 -47.10
C HIS A 4 -39.06 10.44 -47.11
N ARG A 5 -38.38 11.49 -46.63
CA ARG A 5 -36.96 11.47 -46.27
C ARG A 5 -36.80 10.49 -45.12
N GLY A 6 -36.38 9.28 -45.45
CA GLY A 6 -35.88 8.29 -44.49
C GLY A 6 -34.82 8.94 -43.62
N GLN A 7 -35.12 9.00 -42.33
CA GLN A 7 -34.34 9.57 -41.26
C GLN A 7 -32.99 8.85 -41.18
N TRP A 8 -31.90 9.52 -41.56
CA TRP A 8 -30.55 9.04 -41.29
C TRP A 8 -30.34 9.04 -39.78
N ARG A 9 -30.42 7.85 -39.16
CA ARG A 9 -29.88 7.61 -37.82
C ARG A 9 -28.36 7.75 -37.93
N GLY A 10 -27.86 8.95 -37.67
CA GLY A 10 -26.45 9.15 -37.35
C GLY A 10 -26.16 8.32 -36.10
N TYR A 11 -25.55 7.15 -36.29
CA TYR A 11 -24.74 6.56 -35.25
C TYR A 11 -23.61 7.55 -34.99
N GLN A 12 -23.79 8.40 -33.99
CA GLN A 12 -22.70 9.18 -33.46
C GLN A 12 -21.80 8.19 -32.73
N ASP A 13 -20.74 7.81 -33.44
CA ASP A 13 -19.65 7.00 -32.93
C ASP A 13 -18.99 7.81 -31.80
N VAL A 14 -19.52 7.68 -30.59
CA VAL A 14 -18.90 8.18 -29.37
C VAL A 14 -17.67 7.32 -29.14
N GLY A 15 -16.57 7.74 -29.78
CA GLY A 15 -15.32 7.00 -29.87
C GLY A 15 -14.75 6.56 -28.51
N PRO A 16 -13.79 5.62 -28.50
CA PRO A 16 -13.27 4.98 -27.29
C PRO A 16 -12.36 5.90 -26.42
N ALA A 17 -12.47 7.22 -26.51
CA ALA A 17 -11.45 8.13 -25.99
C ALA A 17 -11.62 8.57 -24.52
N VAL A 18 -12.76 8.32 -23.85
CA VAL A 18 -13.04 8.92 -22.51
C VAL A 18 -12.96 7.92 -21.34
N LYS A 19 -12.41 6.71 -21.52
CA LYS A 19 -12.37 5.72 -20.42
C LYS A 19 -10.97 5.36 -19.91
N ARG A 20 -9.90 5.96 -20.46
CA ARG A 20 -8.52 5.57 -20.09
C ARG A 20 -7.89 6.45 -19.01
N PHE A 21 -8.28 7.71 -18.87
CA PHE A 21 -7.65 8.62 -17.90
C PHE A 21 -8.34 8.60 -16.52
N ASP A 22 -9.67 8.68 -16.45
CA ASP A 22 -10.42 8.59 -15.17
C ASP A 22 -10.19 7.28 -14.41
N TYR A 23 -9.90 6.19 -15.12
CA TYR A 23 -9.61 4.89 -14.51
C TYR A 23 -8.20 4.84 -13.88
N MET A 24 -7.25 5.62 -14.39
CA MET A 24 -5.90 5.68 -13.82
C MET A 24 -5.85 6.56 -12.56
N ASP A 25 -6.59 7.66 -12.52
CA ASP A 25 -6.64 8.52 -11.32
C ASP A 25 -7.33 7.80 -10.14
N ARG A 26 -8.42 7.05 -10.39
CA ARG A 26 -9.07 6.23 -9.35
C ARG A 26 -8.19 5.08 -8.85
N MET A 27 -7.39 4.48 -9.73
CA MET A 27 -6.41 3.45 -9.32
C MET A 27 -5.34 4.03 -8.39
N GLY A 28 -4.88 5.26 -8.64
CA GLY A 28 -3.90 5.93 -7.78
C GLY A 28 -4.43 6.21 -6.36
N GLU A 29 -5.70 6.58 -6.23
CA GLU A 29 -6.36 6.82 -4.94
C GLU A 29 -6.58 5.52 -4.15
N GLU A 30 -7.10 4.46 -4.79
CA GLU A 30 -7.31 3.16 -4.14
C GLU A 30 -5.99 2.50 -3.71
N GLU A 31 -4.90 2.64 -4.49
CA GLU A 31 -3.57 2.17 -4.11
C GLU A 31 -2.99 2.98 -2.94
N ALA A 32 -3.17 4.31 -2.93
CA ALA A 32 -2.74 5.17 -1.84
C ALA A 32 -3.45 4.84 -0.51
N ASP A 33 -4.75 4.59 -0.57
CA ASP A 33 -5.56 4.18 0.60
C ASP A 33 -5.14 2.80 1.13
N GLN A 34 -4.85 1.85 0.25
CA GLN A 34 -4.31 0.55 0.64
C GLN A 34 -2.94 0.67 1.31
N HIS A 35 -2.07 1.55 0.81
CA HIS A 35 -0.78 1.83 1.43
C HIS A 35 -0.92 2.50 2.80
N ALA A 36 -1.84 3.45 2.96
CA ALA A 36 -2.12 4.10 4.22
C ALA A 36 -2.65 3.10 5.26
N ALA A 37 -3.62 2.25 4.87
CA ALA A 37 -4.17 1.21 5.73
C ALA A 37 -3.09 0.17 6.13
N ALA A 38 -2.21 -0.23 5.20
CA ALA A 38 -1.11 -1.14 5.49
C ALA A 38 -0.11 -0.55 6.49
N ARG A 39 0.19 0.76 6.39
CA ARG A 39 1.05 1.47 7.36
C ARG A 39 0.42 1.50 8.75
N GLN A 40 -0.85 1.85 8.84
CA GLN A 40 -1.58 1.87 10.13
C GLN A 40 -1.59 0.48 10.80
N ARG A 41 -1.82 -0.59 10.03
CA ARG A 41 -1.76 -1.97 10.56
C ARG A 41 -0.36 -2.33 11.07
N ALA A 42 0.68 -1.98 10.30
CA ALA A 42 2.07 -2.23 10.70
C ALA A 42 2.44 -1.47 11.99
N GLU A 43 2.03 -0.21 12.12
CA GLU A 43 2.25 0.59 13.33
C GLU A 43 1.51 0.03 14.54
N ALA A 44 0.25 -0.37 14.37
CA ALA A 44 -0.54 -1.00 15.42
C ALA A 44 0.11 -2.32 15.89
N ALA A 45 0.55 -3.18 14.96
CA ALA A 45 1.26 -4.41 15.26
C ALA A 45 2.60 -4.16 15.97
N ARG A 46 3.32 -3.10 15.58
CA ARG A 46 4.58 -2.74 16.25
C ARG A 46 4.35 -2.31 17.71
N ARG A 47 3.28 -1.56 17.97
CA ARG A 47 2.90 -1.06 19.31
C ARG A 47 2.36 -2.15 20.23
N SER A 48 1.68 -3.16 19.69
CA SER A 48 1.14 -4.26 20.50
C SER A 48 2.21 -5.26 20.96
N LEU A 49 3.33 -5.36 20.25
CA LEU A 49 4.40 -6.29 20.57
C LEU A 49 5.29 -5.76 21.71
N PRO A 50 5.69 -6.63 22.66
CA PRO A 50 6.51 -6.22 23.79
C PRO A 50 7.86 -5.64 23.33
N PRO A 51 8.38 -4.60 23.99
CA PRO A 51 9.66 -4.01 23.64
C PRO A 51 10.81 -4.98 23.96
N ILE A 52 11.74 -5.12 23.02
CA ILE A 52 12.96 -5.91 23.20
C ILE A 52 14.10 -4.94 23.52
N ALA A 53 14.72 -5.10 24.69
CA ALA A 53 15.84 -4.27 25.10
C ALA A 53 17.09 -4.60 24.26
N PRO A 54 17.76 -3.59 23.67
CA PRO A 54 18.99 -3.82 22.92
C PRO A 54 20.11 -4.28 23.84
N ASP A 55 21.12 -4.93 23.27
CA ASP A 55 22.34 -5.29 23.99
C ASP A 55 23.28 -4.11 24.14
N GLN A 56 23.32 -3.26 23.11
CA GLN A 56 24.12 -2.06 23.09
C GLN A 56 23.44 -0.99 22.25
N VAL A 57 23.70 0.27 22.58
CA VAL A 57 23.41 1.40 21.69
C VAL A 57 24.75 1.98 21.28
N VAL A 58 25.03 1.98 19.98
CA VAL A 58 26.27 2.50 19.41
C VAL A 58 25.95 3.82 18.73
N GLU A 59 26.76 4.84 18.98
CA GLU A 59 26.63 6.13 18.30
C GLU A 59 27.69 6.21 17.18
N MET A 60 27.26 6.39 15.93
CA MET A 60 28.13 6.56 14.77
C MET A 60 27.63 7.71 13.91
N GLY A 61 28.52 8.66 13.59
CA GLY A 61 28.17 9.81 12.75
C GLY A 61 27.03 10.68 13.30
N GLY A 62 26.92 10.81 14.63
CA GLY A 62 25.85 11.55 15.30
C GLY A 62 24.48 10.84 15.33
N SER A 63 24.42 9.58 14.88
CA SER A 63 23.21 8.75 14.91
C SER A 63 23.36 7.60 15.89
N ARG A 64 22.29 7.28 16.62
CA ARG A 64 22.26 6.17 17.60
C ARG A 64 21.64 4.92 16.98
N PHE A 65 22.36 3.82 17.05
CA PHE A 65 21.98 2.51 16.53
C PHE A 65 21.81 1.52 17.67
N ALA A 66 20.64 0.89 17.76
CA ALA A 66 20.40 -0.21 18.69
C ALA A 66 20.95 -1.51 18.09
N VAL A 67 21.87 -2.16 18.80
CA VAL A 67 22.48 -3.44 18.42
C VAL A 67 21.83 -4.56 19.21
N TYR A 68 21.42 -5.60 18.49
CA TYR A 68 20.83 -6.81 19.03
C TYR A 68 21.70 -8.00 18.62
N SER A 69 22.01 -8.87 19.57
CA SER A 69 22.88 -10.03 19.40
C SER A 69 22.24 -11.30 19.98
N GLY A 70 22.74 -12.46 19.59
CA GLY A 70 22.27 -13.77 20.07
C GLY A 70 20.74 -13.93 20.02
N GLU A 71 20.15 -14.32 21.15
CA GLU A 71 18.71 -14.57 21.27
C GLU A 71 17.85 -13.32 21.01
N LYS A 72 18.30 -12.13 21.42
CA LYS A 72 17.57 -10.88 21.20
C LYS A 72 17.52 -10.51 19.71
N ALA A 73 18.57 -10.82 18.96
CA ALA A 73 18.54 -10.66 17.51
C ALA A 73 17.49 -11.56 16.85
N VAL A 74 17.37 -12.82 17.31
CA VAL A 74 16.34 -13.76 16.83
C VAL A 74 14.94 -13.25 17.16
N GLN A 75 14.71 -12.78 18.39
CA GLN A 75 13.43 -12.20 18.80
C GLN A 75 13.06 -10.96 17.97
N MET A 76 14.04 -10.08 17.68
CA MET A 76 13.83 -8.92 16.82
C MET A 76 13.44 -9.32 15.39
N ARG A 77 14.10 -10.32 14.81
CA ARG A 77 13.74 -10.84 13.47
C ARG A 77 12.33 -11.41 13.44
N GLN A 78 11.92 -12.17 14.46
CA GLN A 78 10.56 -12.71 14.57
C GLN A 78 9.53 -11.57 14.69
N ARG A 79 9.82 -10.56 15.51
CA ARG A 79 8.99 -9.37 15.65
C ARG A 79 8.81 -8.63 14.33
N GLU A 80 9.89 -8.41 13.58
CA GLU A 80 9.84 -7.78 12.26
C GLU A 80 9.03 -8.60 11.25
N ALA A 81 9.17 -9.93 11.27
CA ALA A 81 8.38 -10.82 10.42
C ALA A 81 6.88 -10.69 10.71
N LEU A 82 6.47 -10.62 11.98
CA LEU A 82 5.08 -10.41 12.37
C LEU A 82 4.55 -9.05 11.93
N VAL A 83 5.34 -7.99 12.09
CA VAL A 83 4.97 -6.64 11.62
C VAL A 83 4.83 -6.61 10.09
N LYS A 84 5.72 -7.29 9.38
CA LYS A 84 5.65 -7.42 7.92
C LYS A 84 4.39 -8.16 7.48
N GLN A 85 4.04 -9.27 8.14
CA GLN A 85 2.79 -9.99 7.86
C GLN A 85 1.55 -9.11 8.09
N ALA A 86 1.54 -8.31 9.17
CA ALA A 86 0.44 -7.37 9.43
C ALA A 86 0.35 -6.26 8.37
N ARG A 87 1.50 -5.80 7.87
CA ARG A 87 1.58 -4.80 6.79
C ARG A 87 1.05 -5.34 5.46
N ASP A 88 1.52 -6.51 5.06
CA ASP A 88 1.19 -7.09 3.75
C ASP A 88 -0.25 -7.64 3.71
N GLY A 89 -0.90 -7.76 4.89
CA GLY A 89 -2.12 -8.53 5.05
C GLY A 89 -1.82 -10.01 4.82
N ALA A 90 -2.75 -10.89 5.19
CA ALA A 90 -2.62 -12.31 4.88
C ALA A 90 -2.72 -12.55 3.35
N ARG A 91 -1.71 -12.15 2.57
CA ARG A 91 -1.48 -12.67 1.22
C ARG A 91 -0.97 -14.10 1.38
N ARG A 92 -1.92 -15.02 1.55
CA ARG A 92 -1.78 -16.44 1.22
C ARG A 92 -2.63 -16.73 0.01
#